data_AF-A0A920UFV7-F1
#
_entry.id   AF-A0A920UFV7-F1
#
_cell.length_a   1.000
_cell.length_b   1.000
_cell.length_c   1.000
_cell.angle_alpha   90.00
_cell.angle_beta   90.00
_cell.angle_gamma   90.00
#
_symmetry.space_group_name_H-M   'P 1'
#
loop_
_entity.id
_entity.type
_entity.pdbx_description
1 polymer ?
#
loop_
_entity_poly.entity_id
_entity_poly.type
_entity_poly.pdbx_seq_one_letter_code
_entity_poly.pdbx_strand_id
1 'polypeptide(L)'
;MISLLSGLDNPDLQLECLKGLRAPFKSTTTLTISDAPREALIQLATTSNVEVRGAALELTRVLNLESTAERTERLTKALRDVGNVQLPADRRLAAVRGLASENDATIAASLLDAYPAATPMVRRAILETAFARSDHLPAVVMAMEQNKLPTPALNAVQRTALLSQKNAGFAKRAEALFATLKPVDDATLQRFVTALKAKRDTGAGQVTFSQHCAGCHRAHGIGFAVGPDLTSEFGRAEETIVRDILAPSAVIVAGHETYMVETTDERVLSGVLAGESAASLTLALTGGVRLDVLRKDIKSLKSLDVSLMPESLAVALKPSDVANVIAWLRQPPTRQVLFDDSPAFVDLLKEGGGSATVVTDDKHSGSASLRITPLQRHSKSIPGWTFRIRENPGAGEYRYLRLAGRRPRRPA
;
A
#
# COMPACT_ATOMS: atom_id res chain seq x y z
N MET A 1 35.95 4.69 -4.88
CA MET A 1 35.11 4.12 -3.79
C MET A 1 34.77 2.67 -4.07
N ILE A 2 34.07 2.32 -5.17
CA ILE A 2 33.74 0.92 -5.51
C ILE A 2 34.97 0.00 -5.51
N SER A 3 36.10 0.43 -6.08
CA SER A 3 37.34 -0.34 -6.12
C SER A 3 37.93 -0.69 -4.76
N LEU A 4 37.59 0.06 -3.71
CA LEU A 4 38.05 -0.22 -2.34
C LEU A 4 37.20 -1.30 -1.66
N LEU A 5 36.00 -1.57 -2.17
CA LEU A 5 35.04 -2.47 -1.51
C LEU A 5 35.45 -3.94 -1.62
N SER A 6 35.97 -4.38 -2.77
CA SER A 6 36.39 -5.78 -2.94
C SER A 6 37.60 -6.15 -2.08
N GLY A 7 38.38 -5.16 -1.63
CA GLY A 7 39.51 -5.35 -0.70
C GLY A 7 39.15 -5.25 0.78
N LEU A 8 37.88 -5.07 1.14
CA LEU A 8 37.45 -5.07 2.55
C LEU A 8 37.27 -6.50 3.07
N ASP A 9 37.81 -6.80 4.25
CA ASP A 9 37.65 -8.11 4.90
C ASP A 9 36.30 -8.27 5.63
N ASN A 10 35.50 -7.20 5.74
CA ASN A 10 34.24 -7.19 6.47
C ASN A 10 33.02 -7.18 5.50
N PRO A 11 32.28 -8.29 5.39
CA PRO A 11 31.11 -8.39 4.51
C PRO A 11 29.95 -7.45 4.86
N ASP A 12 29.73 -7.16 6.15
CA ASP A 12 28.65 -6.25 6.58
C ASP A 12 28.94 -4.83 6.10
N LEU A 13 30.21 -4.41 6.18
CA LEU A 13 30.64 -3.10 5.68
C LEU A 13 30.54 -3.03 4.15
N GLN A 14 30.92 -4.09 3.44
CA GLN A 14 30.73 -4.19 1.99
C GLN A 14 29.25 -4.03 1.61
N LEU A 15 28.37 -4.72 2.32
CA LEU A 15 26.93 -4.69 2.09
C LEU A 15 26.35 -3.29 2.29
N GLU A 16 26.66 -2.62 3.39
CA GLU A 16 26.16 -1.27 3.68
C GLU A 16 26.69 -0.25 2.66
N CYS A 17 27.95 -0.36 2.23
CA CYS A 17 28.47 0.49 1.17
C CYS A 17 27.77 0.27 -0.18
N LEU A 18 27.50 -0.98 -0.57
CA LEU A 18 26.77 -1.30 -1.81
C LEU A 18 25.33 -0.78 -1.77
N LYS A 19 24.63 -0.95 -0.63
CA LYS A 19 23.29 -0.37 -0.41
C LYS A 19 23.31 1.15 -0.53
N GLY A 20 24.28 1.80 0.12
CA GLY A 20 24.45 3.25 0.07
C GLY A 20 24.73 3.77 -1.34
N LEU A 21 25.56 3.05 -2.11
CA LEU A 21 25.86 3.35 -3.51
C LEU A 21 24.64 3.21 -4.43
N ARG A 22 23.79 2.20 -4.17
CA ARG A 22 22.56 1.99 -4.95
C ARG A 22 21.49 3.03 -4.63
N ALA A 23 21.38 3.46 -3.37
CA ALA A 23 20.26 4.25 -2.86
C ALA A 23 19.85 5.47 -3.71
N PRO A 24 20.77 6.23 -4.35
CA PRO A 24 20.41 7.36 -5.20
C PRO A 24 19.70 6.97 -6.51
N PHE A 25 19.88 5.74 -6.99
CA PHE A 25 19.42 5.31 -8.30
C PHE A 25 18.04 4.62 -8.20
N LYS A 26 17.03 5.32 -8.72
CA LYS A 26 15.63 4.88 -8.72
C LYS A 26 15.26 4.01 -9.93
N SER A 27 16.03 4.10 -11.01
CA SER A 27 15.86 3.34 -12.26
C SER A 27 17.21 3.13 -12.93
N THR A 28 17.27 2.19 -13.89
CA THR A 28 18.50 1.84 -14.59
C THR A 28 19.10 3.05 -15.31
N THR A 29 20.35 3.38 -15.00
CA THR A 29 21.05 4.56 -15.48
C THR A 29 22.36 4.14 -16.12
N THR A 30 22.62 4.58 -17.35
CA THR A 30 23.92 4.34 -18.00
C THR A 30 24.98 5.25 -17.37
N LEU A 31 25.98 4.64 -16.75
CA LEU A 31 27.13 5.33 -16.18
C LEU A 31 28.44 4.78 -16.75
N THR A 32 29.32 5.67 -17.19
CA THR A 32 30.68 5.31 -17.57
C THR A 32 31.53 5.24 -16.31
N ILE A 33 32.04 4.06 -15.99
CA ILE A 33 33.01 3.82 -14.91
C ILE A 33 34.32 3.29 -15.48
N SER A 34 35.43 3.54 -14.79
CA SER A 34 36.73 2.93 -15.13
C SER A 34 36.75 1.42 -14.86
N ASP A 35 37.77 0.73 -15.36
CA ASP A 35 37.88 -0.73 -15.30
C ASP A 35 38.01 -1.26 -13.86
N ALA A 36 38.78 -0.61 -13.01
CA ALA A 36 38.99 -1.06 -11.63
C ALA A 36 37.68 -1.14 -10.78
N PRO A 37 36.78 -0.13 -10.79
CA PRO A 37 35.43 -0.27 -10.22
C PRO A 37 34.59 -1.41 -10.81
N ARG A 38 34.70 -1.66 -12.11
CA ARG A 38 33.98 -2.73 -12.81
C ARG A 38 34.46 -4.11 -12.35
N GLU A 39 35.77 -4.31 -12.28
CA GLU A 39 36.38 -5.55 -11.77
C GLU A 39 35.99 -5.82 -10.31
N ALA A 40 36.00 -4.79 -9.46
CA ALA A 40 35.58 -4.92 -8.07
C ALA A 40 34.11 -5.36 -7.94
N LEU A 41 33.21 -4.86 -8.79
CA LEU A 41 31.82 -5.31 -8.84
C LEU A 41 31.70 -6.77 -9.31
N ILE A 42 32.51 -7.20 -10.28
CA ILE A 42 32.54 -8.59 -10.75
C ILE A 42 33.02 -9.52 -9.62
N GLN A 43 34.06 -9.13 -8.89
CA GLN A 43 34.55 -9.87 -7.71
C GLN A 43 33.47 -9.97 -6.63
N LEU A 44 32.82 -8.85 -6.28
CA LEU A 44 31.74 -8.86 -5.29
C LEU A 44 30.51 -9.63 -5.77
N ALA A 45 30.22 -9.66 -7.08
CA ALA A 45 29.13 -10.45 -7.66
C ALA A 45 29.42 -11.96 -7.73
N THR A 46 30.65 -12.38 -7.43
CA THR A 46 31.10 -13.78 -7.41
C THR A 46 31.48 -14.28 -6.02
N THR A 47 31.43 -13.41 -5.01
CA THR A 47 31.70 -13.77 -3.61
C THR A 47 30.75 -14.87 -3.10
N SER A 48 31.19 -15.64 -2.09
CA SER A 48 30.38 -16.66 -1.43
C SER A 48 29.24 -16.07 -0.59
N ASN A 49 29.43 -14.87 -0.03
CA ASN A 49 28.41 -14.17 0.76
C ASN A 49 27.20 -13.79 -0.12
N VAL A 50 26.02 -14.31 0.23
CA VAL A 50 24.79 -14.17 -0.57
C VAL A 50 24.30 -12.72 -0.63
N GLU A 51 24.41 -11.98 0.47
CA GLU A 51 23.88 -10.62 0.60
C GLU A 51 24.75 -9.62 -0.17
N VAL A 52 26.07 -9.72 -0.01
CA VAL A 52 27.03 -8.90 -0.77
C VAL A 52 26.92 -9.18 -2.26
N ARG A 53 26.83 -10.46 -2.64
CA ARG A 53 26.62 -10.88 -4.04
C ARG A 53 25.33 -10.28 -4.61
N GLY A 54 24.23 -10.36 -3.86
CA GLY A 54 22.96 -9.79 -4.25
C GLY A 54 23.04 -8.28 -4.46
N ALA A 55 23.61 -7.55 -3.50
CA ALA A 55 23.76 -6.10 -3.57
C ALA A 55 24.67 -5.65 -4.72
N ALA A 56 25.75 -6.37 -4.99
CA ALA A 56 26.66 -6.10 -6.11
C ALA A 56 25.96 -6.30 -7.46
N LEU A 57 25.22 -7.41 -7.63
CA LEU A 57 24.44 -7.68 -8.85
C LEU A 57 23.36 -6.62 -9.08
N GLU A 58 22.65 -6.21 -8.04
CA GLU A 58 21.65 -5.13 -8.13
C GLU A 58 22.29 -3.80 -8.55
N LEU A 59 23.45 -3.46 -7.98
CA LEU A 59 24.19 -2.25 -8.36
C LEU A 59 24.68 -2.32 -9.81
N THR A 60 25.25 -3.45 -10.24
CA THR A 60 25.68 -3.67 -11.63
C THR A 60 24.54 -3.48 -12.63
N ARG A 61 23.34 -3.99 -12.31
CA ARG A 61 22.13 -3.84 -13.13
C ARG A 61 21.67 -2.39 -13.20
N VAL A 62 21.51 -1.76 -12.04
CA VAL A 62 21.00 -0.38 -11.97
C VAL A 62 21.96 0.62 -12.63
N LEU A 63 23.26 0.33 -12.65
CA LEU A 63 24.27 1.15 -13.36
C LEU A 63 24.47 0.76 -14.83
N ASN A 64 23.68 -0.20 -15.34
CA ASN A 64 23.76 -0.74 -16.70
C ASN A 64 25.19 -1.15 -17.11
N LEU A 65 25.89 -1.84 -16.20
CA LEU A 65 27.29 -2.22 -16.38
C LEU A 65 27.46 -3.60 -17.02
N GLU A 66 26.40 -4.37 -17.18
CA GLU A 66 26.45 -5.65 -17.90
C GLU A 66 26.81 -5.44 -19.37
N SER A 67 27.52 -6.39 -19.97
CA SER A 67 27.65 -6.44 -21.42
C SER A 67 26.27 -6.71 -22.06
N THR A 68 26.11 -6.33 -23.33
CA THR A 68 24.89 -6.62 -24.10
C THR A 68 24.54 -8.11 -24.09
N ALA A 69 25.55 -8.99 -24.13
CA ALA A 69 25.37 -10.43 -24.10
C ALA A 69 24.83 -10.91 -22.74
N GLU A 70 25.46 -10.50 -21.63
CA GLU A 70 25.03 -10.86 -20.27
C GLU A 70 23.63 -10.36 -19.95
N ARG A 71 23.34 -9.09 -20.33
CA ARG A 71 21.99 -8.52 -20.21
C ARG A 71 20.98 -9.37 -20.98
N THR A 72 21.27 -9.69 -22.25
CA THR A 72 20.38 -10.49 -23.09
C THR A 72 20.12 -11.87 -22.50
N GLU A 73 21.16 -12.54 -22.00
CA GLU A 73 21.03 -13.85 -21.35
C GLU A 73 20.15 -13.77 -20.10
N ARG A 74 20.39 -12.78 -19.24
CA ARG A 74 19.60 -12.56 -18.02
C ARG A 74 18.13 -12.31 -18.33
N LEU A 75 17.83 -11.41 -19.26
CA LEU A 75 16.45 -11.09 -19.64
C LEU A 75 15.76 -12.29 -20.27
N THR A 76 16.45 -13.02 -21.15
CA THR A 76 15.90 -14.24 -21.75
C THR A 76 15.59 -15.29 -20.69
N LYS A 77 16.48 -15.47 -19.71
CA LYS A 77 16.24 -16.38 -18.58
C LYS A 77 15.04 -15.93 -17.75
N ALA A 78 14.95 -14.64 -17.42
CA ALA A 78 13.82 -14.12 -16.66
C ALA A 78 12.49 -14.33 -17.40
N LEU A 79 12.44 -14.04 -18.71
CA LEU A 79 11.24 -14.28 -19.53
C LEU A 79 10.83 -15.76 -19.56
N ARG A 80 11.80 -16.67 -19.71
CA ARG A 80 11.54 -18.12 -19.59
C ARG A 80 10.96 -18.49 -18.23
N ASP A 81 11.53 -17.96 -17.15
CA ASP A 81 11.07 -18.25 -15.79
C ASP A 81 9.65 -17.69 -15.55
N VAL A 82 9.29 -16.51 -16.09
CA VAL A 82 7.92 -15.96 -15.99
C VAL A 82 6.89 -16.90 -16.64
N GLY A 83 7.18 -17.41 -17.84
CA GLY A 83 6.30 -18.30 -18.59
C GLY A 83 6.27 -19.76 -18.09
N ASN A 84 7.25 -20.18 -17.29
CA ASN A 84 7.34 -21.57 -16.85
C ASN A 84 6.39 -21.87 -15.67
N VAL A 85 5.26 -22.50 -15.99
CA VAL A 85 4.22 -22.88 -15.02
C VAL A 85 4.66 -23.95 -14.01
N GLN A 86 5.76 -24.66 -14.27
CA GLN A 86 6.31 -25.66 -13.36
C GLN A 86 7.15 -25.02 -12.25
N LEU A 87 7.53 -23.74 -12.40
CA LEU A 87 8.25 -23.01 -11.36
C LEU A 87 7.28 -22.50 -10.29
N PRO A 88 7.69 -22.50 -9.01
CA PRO A 88 6.87 -21.94 -7.95
C PRO A 88 6.68 -20.42 -8.12
N ALA A 89 5.57 -19.91 -7.57
CA ALA A 89 5.09 -18.56 -7.85
C ALA A 89 6.07 -17.46 -7.42
N ASP A 90 6.80 -17.67 -6.32
CA ASP A 90 7.85 -16.79 -5.82
C ASP A 90 8.98 -16.57 -6.85
N ARG A 91 9.43 -17.65 -7.50
CA ARG A 91 10.47 -17.58 -8.54
C ARG A 91 9.97 -16.86 -9.78
N ARG A 92 8.73 -17.11 -10.19
CA ARG A 92 8.10 -16.40 -11.31
C ARG A 92 7.93 -14.91 -11.02
N LEU A 93 7.53 -14.56 -9.80
CA LEU A 93 7.42 -13.17 -9.35
C LEU A 93 8.78 -12.46 -9.28
N ALA A 94 9.83 -13.14 -8.83
CA ALA A 94 11.19 -12.60 -8.84
C ALA A 94 11.66 -12.31 -10.28
N ALA A 95 11.32 -13.18 -11.24
CA ALA A 95 11.62 -12.95 -12.64
C ALA A 95 10.90 -11.72 -13.21
N VAL A 96 9.61 -11.52 -12.89
CA VAL A 96 8.88 -10.29 -13.28
C VAL A 96 9.54 -9.05 -12.68
N ARG A 97 9.92 -9.06 -11.39
CA ARG A 97 10.60 -7.91 -10.75
C ARG A 97 11.95 -7.60 -11.40
N GLY A 98 12.71 -8.63 -11.78
CA GLY A 98 13.97 -8.45 -12.51
C GLY A 98 13.76 -7.74 -13.85
N LEU A 99 12.72 -8.12 -14.59
CA LEU A 99 12.33 -7.46 -15.84
C LEU A 99 11.80 -6.04 -15.61
N ALA A 100 11.05 -5.80 -14.53
CA ALA A 100 10.49 -4.48 -14.21
C ALA A 100 11.55 -3.41 -13.90
N SER A 101 12.78 -3.81 -13.56
CA SER A 101 13.89 -2.90 -13.28
C SER A 101 14.55 -2.29 -14.52
N GLU A 102 14.23 -2.82 -15.69
CA GLU A 102 14.79 -2.40 -16.97
C GLU A 102 14.02 -1.23 -17.59
N ASN A 103 14.75 -0.31 -18.22
CA ASN A 103 14.19 0.78 -19.00
C ASN A 103 14.09 0.37 -20.48
N ASP A 104 13.30 -0.66 -20.79
CA ASP A 104 13.21 -1.26 -22.13
C ASP A 104 11.76 -1.52 -22.52
N ALA A 105 11.27 -0.81 -23.54
CA ALA A 105 9.89 -0.86 -24.00
C ALA A 105 9.45 -2.25 -24.51
N THR A 106 10.40 -3.11 -24.89
CA THR A 106 10.09 -4.46 -25.40
C THR A 106 9.62 -5.41 -24.29
N ILE A 107 9.96 -5.13 -23.04
CA ILE A 107 9.66 -6.01 -21.90
C ILE A 107 8.16 -6.14 -21.66
N ALA A 108 7.41 -5.05 -21.84
CA ALA A 108 5.95 -5.09 -21.68
C ALA A 108 5.32 -6.09 -22.64
N ALA A 109 5.74 -6.11 -23.92
CA ALA A 109 5.25 -7.05 -24.91
C ALA A 109 5.55 -8.51 -24.51
N SER A 110 6.79 -8.80 -24.10
CA SER A 110 7.19 -10.15 -23.70
C SER A 110 6.51 -10.64 -22.41
N LEU A 111 6.28 -9.74 -21.44
CA LEU A 111 5.53 -10.08 -20.22
C LEU A 111 4.05 -10.36 -20.54
N LEU A 112 3.45 -9.58 -21.44
CA LEU A 112 2.06 -9.76 -21.86
C LEU A 112 1.86 -11.05 -22.68
N ASP A 113 2.89 -11.52 -23.39
CA ASP A 113 2.86 -12.85 -24.03
C ASP A 113 2.74 -14.00 -23.01
N ALA A 114 3.30 -13.84 -21.81
CA ALA A 114 3.20 -14.82 -20.74
C ALA A 114 1.90 -14.70 -19.92
N TYR A 115 1.12 -13.63 -20.10
CA TYR A 115 -0.08 -13.33 -19.31
C TYR A 115 -1.16 -14.43 -19.35
N PRO A 116 -1.49 -15.06 -20.50
CA PRO A 116 -2.53 -16.09 -20.56
C PRO A 116 -2.26 -17.27 -19.62
N ALA A 117 -1.00 -17.72 -19.53
CA ALA A 117 -0.57 -18.84 -18.69
C ALA A 117 -0.15 -18.43 -17.25
N ALA A 118 -0.23 -17.14 -16.92
CA ALA A 118 0.13 -16.63 -15.60
C ALA A 118 -0.97 -16.90 -14.56
N THR A 119 -0.55 -17.22 -13.33
CA THR A 119 -1.45 -17.32 -12.16
C THR A 119 -1.85 -15.92 -11.67
N PRO A 120 -2.90 -15.77 -10.84
CA PRO A 120 -3.41 -14.45 -10.45
C PRO A 120 -2.36 -13.49 -9.88
N MET A 121 -1.43 -13.99 -9.04
CA MET A 121 -0.36 -13.15 -8.48
C MET A 121 0.63 -12.70 -9.57
N VAL A 122 0.99 -13.60 -10.49
CA VAL A 122 1.92 -13.29 -11.59
C VAL A 122 1.27 -12.35 -12.61
N ARG A 123 -0.02 -12.55 -12.93
CA ARG A 123 -0.81 -11.64 -13.79
C ARG A 123 -0.82 -10.21 -13.25
N ARG A 124 -1.01 -10.06 -11.93
CA ARG A 124 -0.95 -8.76 -11.27
C ARG A 124 0.41 -8.09 -11.45
N ALA A 125 1.49 -8.83 -11.18
CA ALA A 125 2.85 -8.31 -11.33
C ALA A 125 3.18 -7.94 -12.80
N ILE A 126 2.69 -8.72 -13.77
CA ILE A 126 2.80 -8.41 -15.21
C ILE A 126 2.11 -7.08 -15.51
N LEU A 127 0.86 -6.90 -15.06
CA LEU A 127 0.11 -5.66 -15.30
C LEU A 127 0.74 -4.46 -14.57
N GLU A 128 1.19 -4.62 -13.32
CA GLU A 128 1.94 -3.58 -12.61
C GLU A 128 3.15 -3.13 -13.42
N THR A 129 3.90 -4.06 -14.01
CA THR A 129 5.08 -3.74 -14.84
C THR A 129 4.69 -3.12 -16.19
N ALA A 130 3.66 -3.64 -16.86
CA ALA A 130 3.20 -3.14 -18.16
C ALA A 130 2.59 -1.74 -18.08
N PHE A 131 2.09 -1.34 -16.90
CA PHE A 131 1.56 0.01 -16.64
C PHE A 131 2.53 0.92 -15.89
N ALA A 132 3.69 0.42 -15.45
CA ALA A 132 4.67 1.19 -14.70
C ALA A 132 5.33 2.30 -15.52
N ARG A 133 5.26 2.25 -16.85
CA ARG A 133 5.90 3.21 -17.75
C ARG A 133 5.02 3.58 -18.94
N SER A 134 5.13 4.82 -19.40
CA SER A 134 4.34 5.37 -20.50
C SER A 134 4.67 4.71 -21.85
N ASP A 135 5.94 4.33 -22.04
CA ASP A 135 6.47 3.67 -23.24
C ASP A 135 6.04 2.19 -23.37
N HIS A 136 5.50 1.60 -22.29
CA HIS A 136 4.94 0.25 -22.28
C HIS A 136 3.49 0.20 -22.80
N LEU A 137 2.74 1.29 -22.67
CA LEU A 137 1.30 1.32 -22.93
C LEU A 137 0.89 0.90 -24.35
N PRO A 138 1.65 1.22 -25.42
CA PRO A 138 1.39 0.68 -26.76
C PRO A 138 1.34 -0.85 -26.81
N ALA A 139 2.22 -1.53 -26.07
CA ALA A 139 2.26 -3.00 -26.01
C ALA A 139 1.01 -3.58 -25.36
N VAL A 140 0.45 -2.88 -24.36
CA VAL A 140 -0.80 -3.28 -23.71
C VAL A 140 -1.97 -3.26 -24.70
N VAL A 141 -2.11 -2.18 -25.47
CA VAL A 141 -3.17 -2.08 -26.50
C VAL A 141 -3.03 -3.19 -27.53
N MET A 142 -1.80 -3.46 -28.01
CA MET A 142 -1.55 -4.56 -28.95
C MET A 142 -1.89 -5.93 -28.35
N ALA A 143 -1.55 -6.19 -27.08
CA ALA A 143 -1.88 -7.45 -26.42
C ALA A 143 -3.40 -7.65 -26.27
N MET A 144 -4.15 -6.58 -26.05
CA MET A 144 -5.61 -6.63 -25.99
C MET A 144 -6.22 -6.97 -27.35
N GLU A 145 -5.77 -6.33 -28.42
CA GLU A 145 -6.24 -6.63 -29.79
C GLU A 145 -5.90 -8.05 -30.24
N GLN A 146 -4.78 -8.58 -29.76
CA GLN A 146 -4.36 -9.97 -29.98
C GLN A 146 -5.07 -10.97 -29.06
N ASN A 147 -6.04 -10.53 -28.24
CA ASN A 147 -6.78 -11.34 -27.26
C ASN A 147 -5.88 -12.02 -26.21
N LYS A 148 -4.65 -11.56 -26.02
CA LYS A 148 -3.74 -12.04 -24.96
C LYS A 148 -4.11 -11.46 -23.60
N LEU A 149 -4.67 -10.24 -23.59
CA LEU A 149 -5.13 -9.53 -22.41
C LEU A 149 -6.62 -9.19 -22.55
N PRO A 150 -7.52 -9.84 -21.79
CA PRO A 150 -8.95 -9.55 -21.89
C PRO A 150 -9.29 -8.20 -21.25
N THR A 151 -10.20 -7.42 -21.84
CA THR A 151 -10.62 -6.10 -21.36
C THR A 151 -11.00 -6.06 -19.87
N PRO A 152 -11.76 -7.04 -19.31
CA PRO A 152 -12.11 -7.06 -17.89
C PRO A 152 -10.92 -7.27 -16.93
N ALA A 153 -9.72 -7.56 -17.43
CA ALA A 153 -8.53 -7.67 -16.58
C ALA A 153 -8.01 -6.31 -16.10
N LEU A 154 -8.39 -5.21 -16.76
CA LEU A 154 -7.90 -3.88 -16.44
C LEU A 154 -8.83 -3.15 -15.48
N ASN A 155 -8.24 -2.44 -14.51
CA ASN A 155 -8.97 -1.53 -13.63
C ASN A 155 -9.20 -0.16 -14.29
N ALA A 156 -10.04 0.69 -13.67
CA ALA A 156 -10.39 1.99 -14.21
C ALA A 156 -9.17 2.91 -14.44
N VAL A 157 -8.22 2.95 -13.50
CA VAL A 157 -6.98 3.73 -13.61
C VAL A 157 -6.16 3.31 -14.82
N GLN A 158 -5.99 2.00 -15.02
CA GLN A 158 -5.28 1.42 -16.16
C GLN A 158 -5.98 1.77 -17.49
N ARG A 159 -7.30 1.67 -17.57
CA ARG A 159 -8.04 2.07 -18.77
C ARG A 159 -7.86 3.55 -19.07
N THR A 160 -7.97 4.42 -18.05
CA THR A 160 -7.74 5.86 -18.19
C THR A 160 -6.32 6.18 -18.65
N ALA A 161 -5.31 5.44 -18.17
CA ALA A 161 -3.93 5.57 -18.64
C ALA A 161 -3.82 5.23 -20.14
N LEU A 162 -4.49 4.17 -20.61
CA LEU A 162 -4.48 3.80 -22.03
C LEU A 162 -5.21 4.81 -22.92
N LEU A 163 -6.31 5.39 -22.44
CA LEU A 163 -7.06 6.44 -23.14
C LEU A 163 -6.31 7.77 -23.19
N SER A 164 -5.49 8.05 -22.18
CA SER A 164 -4.74 9.32 -22.05
C SER A 164 -3.33 9.27 -22.68
N GLN A 165 -3.04 8.23 -23.46
CA GLN A 165 -1.74 8.07 -24.12
C GLN A 165 -1.45 9.20 -25.10
N LYS A 166 -0.18 9.61 -25.20
CA LYS A 166 0.27 10.64 -26.14
C LYS A 166 0.06 10.26 -27.60
N ASN A 167 0.16 8.98 -27.91
CA ASN A 167 -0.08 8.49 -29.26
C ASN A 167 -1.59 8.39 -29.51
N ALA A 168 -2.13 9.37 -30.23
CA ALA A 168 -3.55 9.45 -30.56
C ALA A 168 -4.08 8.20 -31.29
N GLY A 169 -3.23 7.50 -32.06
CA GLY A 169 -3.60 6.26 -32.73
C GLY A 169 -3.86 5.12 -31.73
N PHE A 170 -3.00 4.94 -30.73
CA PHE A 170 -3.20 3.94 -29.68
C PHE A 170 -4.35 4.32 -28.73
N ALA A 171 -4.51 5.61 -28.41
CA ALA A 171 -5.64 6.09 -27.60
C ALA A 171 -6.99 5.75 -28.26
N LYS A 172 -7.14 6.02 -29.56
CA LYS A 172 -8.35 5.68 -30.32
C LYS A 172 -8.62 4.17 -30.38
N ARG A 173 -7.57 3.37 -30.50
CA ARG A 173 -7.68 1.89 -30.47
C ARG A 173 -8.11 1.39 -29.10
N ALA A 174 -7.56 1.96 -28.02
CA ALA A 174 -7.98 1.68 -26.66
C ALA A 174 -9.46 2.05 -26.43
N GLU A 175 -9.91 3.20 -26.92
CA GLU A 175 -11.32 3.62 -26.85
C GLU A 175 -12.27 2.60 -27.49
N ALA A 176 -11.94 2.09 -28.68
CA ALA A 176 -12.71 1.04 -29.34
C ALA A 176 -12.79 -0.26 -28.52
N LEU A 177 -11.71 -0.62 -27.81
CA LEU A 177 -11.66 -1.82 -26.96
C LEU A 177 -12.52 -1.68 -25.68
N PHE A 178 -12.76 -0.46 -25.21
CA PHE A 178 -13.50 -0.18 -23.98
C PHE A 178 -14.97 0.16 -24.19
N ALA A 179 -15.41 0.43 -25.43
CA ALA A 179 -16.78 0.80 -25.76
C ALA A 179 -17.85 -0.21 -25.30
N THR A 180 -17.46 -1.46 -25.00
CA THR A 180 -18.36 -2.54 -24.57
C THR A 180 -18.47 -2.71 -23.06
N LEU A 181 -17.69 -1.95 -22.27
CA LEU A 181 -17.74 -2.01 -20.81
C LEU A 181 -19.03 -1.36 -20.31
N LYS A 182 -19.90 -2.17 -19.69
CA LYS A 182 -21.14 -1.69 -19.10
C LYS A 182 -20.90 -1.32 -17.63
N PRO A 183 -21.48 -0.20 -17.16
CA PRO A 183 -21.61 0.06 -15.73
C PRO A 183 -22.32 -1.10 -15.01
N VAL A 184 -22.13 -1.20 -13.69
CA VAL A 184 -22.92 -2.10 -12.86
C VAL A 184 -24.41 -1.78 -13.06
N ASP A 185 -25.18 -2.78 -13.48
CA ASP A 185 -26.60 -2.61 -13.73
C ASP A 185 -27.42 -2.64 -12.43
N ASP A 186 -28.64 -2.08 -12.49
CA ASP A 186 -29.55 -1.99 -11.35
C ASP A 186 -29.92 -3.39 -10.82
N ALA A 187 -29.99 -4.39 -11.71
CA ALA A 187 -30.26 -5.77 -11.33
C ALA A 187 -29.14 -6.33 -10.43
N THR A 188 -27.88 -6.07 -10.75
CA THR A 188 -26.74 -6.45 -9.93
C THR A 188 -26.78 -5.72 -8.60
N LEU A 189 -26.94 -4.39 -8.60
CA LEU A 189 -27.06 -3.62 -7.36
C LEU A 189 -28.16 -4.18 -6.45
N GLN A 190 -29.35 -4.45 -7.01
CA GLN A 190 -30.48 -4.97 -6.25
C GLN A 190 -30.20 -6.35 -5.63
N ARG A 191 -29.42 -7.21 -6.29
CA ARG A 191 -29.00 -8.50 -5.72
C ARG A 191 -28.14 -8.33 -4.47
N PHE A 192 -27.18 -7.40 -4.50
CA PHE A 192 -26.32 -7.11 -3.35
C PHE A 192 -27.11 -6.43 -2.22
N VAL A 193 -27.99 -5.48 -2.54
CA VAL A 193 -28.88 -4.85 -1.56
C VAL A 193 -29.80 -5.87 -0.89
N THR A 194 -30.35 -6.81 -1.66
CA THR A 194 -31.24 -7.86 -1.11
C THR A 194 -30.49 -8.76 -0.12
N ALA A 195 -29.21 -9.06 -0.36
CA ALA A 195 -28.40 -9.88 0.53
C ALA A 195 -28.17 -9.24 1.92
N LEU A 196 -28.33 -7.91 2.05
CA LEU A 196 -28.32 -7.23 3.34
C LEU A 196 -29.41 -7.78 4.29
N LYS A 197 -30.53 -8.28 3.77
CA LYS A 197 -31.62 -8.81 4.62
C LYS A 197 -31.36 -10.22 5.15
N ALA A 198 -30.36 -10.92 4.62
CA ALA A 198 -30.03 -12.27 5.03
C ALA A 198 -29.26 -12.30 6.35
N LYS A 199 -29.11 -13.49 6.95
CA LYS A 199 -28.21 -13.70 8.08
C LYS A 199 -26.78 -13.38 7.66
N ARG A 200 -26.09 -12.56 8.45
CA ARG A 200 -24.74 -12.08 8.16
C ARG A 200 -23.75 -12.67 9.16
N ASP A 201 -22.55 -12.95 8.67
CA ASP A 201 -21.44 -13.48 9.45
C ASP A 201 -20.34 -12.42 9.53
N THR A 202 -20.14 -11.86 10.72
CA THR A 202 -19.14 -10.81 10.96
C THR A 202 -17.71 -11.35 10.92
N GLY A 203 -17.49 -12.63 11.25
CA GLY A 203 -16.18 -13.27 11.14
C GLY A 203 -15.79 -13.45 9.67
N ALA A 204 -16.73 -13.91 8.84
CA ALA A 204 -16.54 -13.93 7.38
C ALA A 204 -16.31 -12.52 6.83
N GLY A 205 -17.05 -11.52 7.35
CA GLY A 205 -16.88 -10.11 7.00
C GLY A 205 -15.48 -9.58 7.27
N GLN A 206 -14.90 -9.90 8.43
CA GLN A 206 -13.52 -9.54 8.75
C GLN A 206 -12.51 -10.15 7.76
N VAL A 207 -12.71 -11.42 7.39
CA VAL A 207 -11.84 -12.12 6.43
C VAL A 207 -11.91 -11.44 5.06
N THR A 208 -13.13 -11.19 4.55
CA THR A 208 -13.32 -10.49 3.28
C THR A 208 -12.72 -9.08 3.31
N PHE A 209 -12.92 -8.32 4.40
CA PHE A 209 -12.31 -7.01 4.57
C PHE A 209 -10.78 -7.09 4.50
N SER A 210 -10.18 -8.04 5.23
CA SER A 210 -8.73 -8.24 5.27
C SER A 210 -8.16 -8.60 3.89
N GLN A 211 -8.91 -9.35 3.09
CA GLN A 211 -8.48 -9.81 1.76
C GLN A 211 -8.63 -8.74 0.67
N HIS A 212 -9.68 -7.93 0.73
CA HIS A 212 -10.08 -7.07 -0.40
C HIS A 212 -10.03 -5.57 -0.09
N CYS A 213 -10.20 -5.17 1.17
CA CYS A 213 -10.38 -3.78 1.56
C CYS A 213 -9.17 -3.24 2.33
N ALA A 214 -8.57 -4.06 3.20
CA ALA A 214 -7.51 -3.66 4.13
C ALA A 214 -6.23 -3.15 3.45
N GLY A 215 -6.01 -3.48 2.17
CA GLY A 215 -4.92 -2.93 1.38
C GLY A 215 -4.99 -1.41 1.20
N CYS A 216 -6.20 -0.82 1.23
CA CYS A 216 -6.39 0.62 1.04
C CYS A 216 -7.10 1.29 2.21
N HIS A 217 -8.00 0.58 2.89
CA HIS A 217 -8.84 1.15 3.94
C HIS A 217 -8.45 0.63 5.32
N ARG A 218 -8.65 1.49 6.33
CA ARG A 218 -8.52 1.13 7.74
C ARG A 218 -9.91 0.96 8.34
N ALA A 219 -10.12 -0.09 9.12
CA ALA A 219 -11.30 -0.27 9.97
C ALA A 219 -10.95 -1.14 11.17
N HIS A 220 -11.46 -0.81 12.35
CA HIS A 220 -11.24 -1.61 13.58
C HIS A 220 -9.75 -1.90 13.86
N GLY A 221 -8.87 -0.96 13.51
CA GLY A 221 -7.42 -1.11 13.66
C GLY A 221 -6.73 -1.99 12.60
N ILE A 222 -7.46 -2.55 11.64
CA ILE A 222 -6.94 -3.38 10.55
C ILE A 222 -6.82 -2.55 9.26
N GLY A 223 -5.73 -2.72 8.52
CA GLY A 223 -5.53 -2.15 7.18
C GLY A 223 -4.71 -0.87 7.15
N PHE A 224 -4.76 -0.16 6.02
CA PHE A 224 -3.93 1.01 5.74
C PHE A 224 -4.76 2.28 5.52
N ALA A 225 -4.14 3.45 5.69
CA ALA A 225 -4.75 4.76 5.44
C ALA A 225 -4.37 5.27 4.04
N VAL A 226 -4.94 4.67 3.00
CA VAL A 226 -4.80 5.11 1.59
C VAL A 226 -6.12 5.71 1.11
N GLY A 227 -7.21 4.97 1.30
CA GLY A 227 -8.59 5.44 1.15
C GLY A 227 -9.17 5.94 2.49
N PRO A 228 -10.43 6.39 2.50
CA PRO A 228 -11.12 6.84 3.70
C PRO A 228 -11.08 5.80 4.83
N ASP A 229 -10.97 6.27 6.08
CA ASP A 229 -11.09 5.41 7.27
C ASP A 229 -12.54 4.94 7.41
N LEU A 230 -12.74 3.62 7.40
CA LEU A 230 -14.06 3.01 7.42
C LEU A 230 -14.56 2.73 8.85
N THR A 231 -13.81 3.09 9.90
CA THR A 231 -14.19 2.87 11.31
C THR A 231 -15.45 3.64 11.70
N SER A 232 -15.76 4.75 11.01
CA SER A 232 -16.95 5.58 11.29
C SER A 232 -18.12 5.33 10.34
N GLU A 233 -18.02 4.34 9.45
CA GLU A 233 -19.01 4.11 8.39
C GLU A 233 -20.30 3.45 8.89
N PHE A 234 -20.35 3.03 10.16
CA PHE A 234 -21.54 2.47 10.80
C PHE A 234 -22.78 3.40 10.75
N GLY A 235 -22.57 4.71 10.59
CA GLY A 235 -23.62 5.72 10.48
C GLY A 235 -24.23 5.89 9.09
N ARG A 236 -23.63 5.31 8.03
CA ARG A 236 -24.13 5.44 6.66
C ARG A 236 -25.19 4.39 6.33
N ALA A 237 -26.04 4.69 5.34
CA ALA A 237 -26.98 3.74 4.78
C ALA A 237 -26.23 2.59 4.08
N GLU A 238 -26.64 1.36 4.32
CA GLU A 238 -25.92 0.17 3.85
C GLU A 238 -25.95 0.07 2.32
N GLU A 239 -27.05 0.47 1.70
CA GLU A 239 -27.22 0.52 0.25
C GLU A 239 -26.23 1.49 -0.40
N THR A 240 -25.87 2.58 0.28
CA THR A 240 -24.84 3.50 -0.17
C THR A 240 -23.48 2.82 -0.14
N ILE A 241 -23.14 2.10 0.93
CA ILE A 241 -21.88 1.36 1.04
C ILE A 241 -21.79 0.28 -0.05
N VAL A 242 -22.89 -0.43 -0.33
CA VAL A 242 -22.95 -1.38 -1.46
C VAL A 242 -22.64 -0.69 -2.78
N ARG A 243 -23.26 0.48 -3.05
CA ARG A 243 -23.00 1.24 -4.28
C ARG A 243 -21.55 1.67 -4.39
N ASP A 244 -20.96 2.16 -3.31
CA ASP A 244 -19.55 2.57 -3.28
C ASP A 244 -18.61 1.38 -3.57
N ILE A 245 -18.96 0.18 -3.08
CA ILE A 245 -18.17 -1.04 -3.35
C ILE A 245 -18.27 -1.48 -4.82
N LEU A 246 -19.47 -1.44 -5.39
CA LEU A 246 -19.72 -1.94 -6.74
C LEU A 246 -19.35 -0.93 -7.83
N ALA A 247 -19.48 0.36 -7.55
CA ALA A 247 -19.24 1.45 -8.49
C ALA A 247 -18.35 2.54 -7.83
N PRO A 248 -17.09 2.21 -7.49
CA PRO A 248 -16.23 3.09 -6.70
C PRO A 248 -15.88 4.43 -7.37
N SER A 249 -15.99 4.52 -8.70
CA SER A 249 -15.78 5.75 -9.45
C SER A 249 -17.03 6.65 -9.52
N ALA A 250 -18.19 6.19 -9.01
CA ALA A 250 -19.43 6.98 -9.08
C ALA A 250 -19.40 8.21 -8.16
N VAL A 251 -18.76 8.08 -6.99
CA VAL A 251 -18.54 9.18 -6.04
C VAL A 251 -17.15 8.98 -5.43
N ILE A 252 -16.26 9.94 -5.65
CA ILE A 252 -14.94 9.96 -5.05
C ILE A 252 -14.97 10.95 -3.88
N VAL A 253 -14.59 10.48 -2.68
CA VAL A 253 -14.56 11.31 -1.47
C VAL A 253 -13.45 12.35 -1.61
N ALA A 254 -13.75 13.60 -1.27
CA ALA A 254 -12.78 14.69 -1.30
C ALA A 254 -11.52 14.35 -0.48
N GLY A 255 -10.35 14.67 -1.03
CA GLY A 255 -9.05 14.33 -0.45
C GLY A 255 -8.60 12.88 -0.69
N HIS A 256 -9.38 12.08 -1.41
CA HIS A 256 -9.04 10.72 -1.84
C HIS A 256 -9.09 10.57 -3.36
N GLU A 257 -8.93 11.67 -4.09
CA GLU A 257 -8.83 11.66 -5.54
C GLU A 257 -7.61 10.85 -6.00
N THR A 258 -7.77 10.11 -7.09
CA THR A 258 -6.66 9.38 -7.69
C THR A 258 -5.83 10.35 -8.51
N TYR A 259 -4.55 10.48 -8.17
CA TYR A 259 -3.59 11.24 -8.96
C TYR A 259 -2.72 10.30 -9.79
N MET A 260 -2.55 10.65 -11.05
CA MET A 260 -1.58 10.03 -11.95
C MET A 260 -0.40 10.97 -12.17
N VAL A 261 0.80 10.49 -11.88
CA VAL A 261 2.06 11.21 -12.05
C VAL A 261 2.87 10.51 -13.13
N GLU A 262 3.17 11.23 -14.20
CA GLU A 262 4.18 10.83 -15.18
C GLU A 262 5.49 11.50 -14.79
N THR A 263 6.56 10.73 -14.63
CA THR A 263 7.89 11.25 -14.31
C THR A 263 8.70 11.52 -15.57
N THR A 264 9.80 12.27 -15.43
CA THR A 264 10.73 12.56 -16.54
C THR A 264 11.44 11.32 -17.08
N ASP A 265 11.53 10.25 -16.27
CA ASP A 265 12.06 8.94 -16.68
C ASP A 265 10.97 7.97 -17.20
N GLU A 266 9.82 8.52 -17.63
CA GLU A 266 8.67 7.83 -18.22
C GLU A 266 7.90 6.89 -17.29
N ARG A 267 8.22 6.86 -15.98
CA ARG A 267 7.42 6.07 -15.03
C ARG A 267 6.05 6.71 -14.85
N VAL A 268 5.04 5.86 -14.73
CA VAL A 268 3.66 6.24 -14.43
C VAL A 268 3.33 5.73 -13.04
N LEU A 269 3.05 6.66 -12.14
CA LEU A 269 2.67 6.38 -10.76
C LEU A 269 1.21 6.77 -10.57
N SER A 270 0.46 5.98 -9.81
CA SER A 270 -0.92 6.30 -9.48
C SER A 270 -1.19 6.03 -8.01
N GLY A 271 -1.82 6.98 -7.33
CA GLY A 271 -2.08 6.90 -5.91
C GLY A 271 -2.90 8.08 -5.40
N VAL A 272 -3.21 8.08 -4.12
CA VAL A 272 -3.87 9.20 -3.44
C VAL A 272 -2.80 10.19 -2.97
N LEU A 273 -3.06 11.49 -3.10
CA LEU A 273 -2.13 12.51 -2.63
C LEU A 273 -2.17 12.59 -1.09
N ALA A 274 -1.13 12.11 -0.43
CA ALA A 274 -1.05 12.00 1.03
C ALA A 274 -0.27 13.15 1.68
N GLY A 275 0.34 14.02 0.87
CA GLY A 275 1.05 15.21 1.30
C GLY A 275 1.71 15.91 0.12
N GLU A 276 1.90 17.22 0.25
CA GLU A 276 2.68 18.00 -0.71
C GLU A 276 3.52 19.06 -0.01
N SER A 277 4.68 19.36 -0.61
CA SER A 277 5.57 20.43 -0.20
C SER A 277 6.05 21.21 -1.43
N ALA A 278 6.85 22.24 -1.20
CA ALA A 278 7.53 22.97 -2.28
C ALA A 278 8.50 22.08 -3.09
N ALA A 279 9.01 20.99 -2.51
CA ALA A 279 10.03 20.14 -3.13
C ALA A 279 9.48 18.80 -3.65
N SER A 280 8.41 18.28 -3.06
CA SER A 280 7.93 16.92 -3.32
C SER A 280 6.41 16.76 -3.20
N LEU A 281 5.90 15.69 -3.81
CA LEU A 281 4.58 15.12 -3.59
C LEU A 281 4.74 13.74 -2.94
N THR A 282 3.91 13.43 -1.96
CA THR A 282 3.84 12.10 -1.35
C THR A 282 2.57 11.41 -1.83
N LEU A 283 2.73 10.32 -2.59
CA LEU A 283 1.62 9.47 -3.00
C LEU A 283 1.46 8.31 -2.00
N ALA A 284 0.24 8.04 -1.58
CA ALA A 284 -0.14 6.80 -0.91
C ALA A 284 -0.64 5.79 -1.94
N LEU A 285 -0.04 4.61 -1.93
CA LEU A 285 -0.37 3.48 -2.80
C LEU A 285 -0.94 2.33 -1.95
N THR A 286 -1.58 1.38 -2.64
CA THR A 286 -2.08 0.13 -2.04
C THR A 286 -1.02 -0.54 -1.16
N GLY A 287 -1.43 -1.05 0.00
CA GLY A 287 -0.55 -1.62 1.01
C GLY A 287 0.08 -0.58 1.93
N GLY A 288 -0.37 0.69 1.88
CA GLY A 288 0.14 1.77 2.72
C GLY A 288 1.54 2.27 2.31
N VAL A 289 2.01 1.89 1.12
CA VAL A 289 3.29 2.35 0.58
C VAL A 289 3.19 3.84 0.33
N ARG A 290 4.13 4.61 0.89
CA ARG A 290 4.26 6.05 0.64
C ARG A 290 5.44 6.28 -0.28
N LEU A 291 5.20 6.99 -1.38
CA LEU A 291 6.22 7.29 -2.39
C LEU A 291 6.37 8.79 -2.53
N ASP A 292 7.57 9.28 -2.21
CA ASP A 292 7.93 10.69 -2.41
C ASP A 292 8.50 10.89 -3.82
N VAL A 293 7.81 11.74 -4.58
CA VAL A 293 8.21 12.15 -5.93
C VAL A 293 8.65 13.60 -5.88
N LEU A 294 9.91 13.86 -6.25
CA LEU A 294 10.43 15.22 -6.29
C LEU A 294 9.78 15.98 -7.43
N ARG A 295 9.37 17.23 -7.21
CA ARG A 295 8.69 18.03 -8.25
C ARG A 295 9.53 18.20 -9.51
N LYS A 296 10.86 18.25 -9.39
CA LYS A 296 11.79 18.32 -10.54
C LYS A 296 11.75 17.06 -11.44
N ASP A 297 11.33 15.92 -10.88
CA ASP A 297 11.24 14.64 -11.60
C ASP A 297 9.83 14.44 -12.18
N ILE A 298 8.88 15.35 -11.94
CA ILE A 298 7.51 15.27 -12.42
C ILE A 298 7.41 15.92 -13.80
N LYS A 299 6.96 15.14 -14.78
CA LYS A 299 6.67 15.58 -16.13
C LYS A 299 5.22 16.01 -16.29
N SER A 300 4.29 15.27 -15.68
CA SER A 300 2.89 15.67 -15.59
C SER A 300 2.22 15.13 -14.33
N LEU A 301 1.23 15.87 -13.82
CA LEU A 301 0.38 15.50 -12.70
C LEU A 301 -1.07 15.73 -13.12
N LYS A 302 -1.92 14.72 -12.97
CA LYS A 302 -3.35 14.82 -13.29
C LYS A 302 -4.19 14.14 -12.20
N SER A 303 -5.25 14.81 -11.77
CA SER A 303 -6.34 14.15 -11.04
C SER A 303 -7.18 13.35 -12.05
N LEU A 304 -7.59 12.14 -11.68
CA LEU A 304 -8.44 11.28 -12.50
C LEU A 304 -9.88 11.29 -11.99
N ASP A 305 -10.84 11.19 -12.90
CA ASP A 305 -12.27 11.02 -12.58
C ASP A 305 -12.64 9.56 -12.24
N VAL A 306 -11.64 8.73 -11.92
CA VAL A 306 -11.80 7.31 -11.56
C VAL A 306 -11.14 7.01 -10.23
N SER A 307 -11.75 6.10 -9.47
CA SER A 307 -11.23 5.71 -8.17
C SER A 307 -10.06 4.74 -8.28
N LEU A 308 -9.14 4.81 -7.31
CA LEU A 308 -8.08 3.82 -7.12
C LEU A 308 -8.65 2.48 -6.62
N MET A 309 -9.86 2.50 -6.05
CA MET A 309 -10.56 1.30 -5.61
C MET A 309 -10.98 0.46 -6.84
N PRO A 310 -10.70 -0.86 -6.86
CA PRO A 310 -10.95 -1.67 -8.05
C PRO A 310 -12.44 -1.91 -8.32
N GLU A 311 -12.89 -1.62 -9.53
CA GLU A 311 -14.24 -1.98 -10.00
C GLU A 311 -14.45 -3.49 -10.11
N SER A 312 -13.36 -4.27 -10.20
CA SER A 312 -13.42 -5.73 -10.24
C SER A 312 -14.02 -6.36 -8.97
N LEU A 313 -14.16 -5.59 -7.89
CA LEU A 313 -14.84 -6.04 -6.68
C LEU A 313 -16.30 -6.45 -6.94
N ALA A 314 -16.98 -5.80 -7.89
CA ALA A 314 -18.35 -6.17 -8.27
C ALA A 314 -18.46 -7.58 -8.87
N VAL A 315 -17.36 -8.08 -9.44
CA VAL A 315 -17.28 -9.42 -10.04
C VAL A 315 -16.66 -10.42 -9.06
N ALA A 316 -15.68 -9.98 -8.26
CA ALA A 316 -14.93 -10.83 -7.35
C ALA A 316 -15.71 -11.20 -6.09
N LEU A 317 -16.58 -10.31 -5.60
CA LEU A 317 -17.33 -10.52 -4.36
C LEU A 317 -18.71 -11.10 -4.62
N LYS A 318 -19.15 -12.02 -3.76
CA LYS A 318 -20.54 -12.46 -3.74
C LYS A 318 -21.39 -11.46 -2.97
N PRO A 319 -22.72 -11.42 -3.21
CA PRO A 319 -23.65 -10.61 -2.41
C PRO A 319 -23.53 -10.83 -0.89
N SER A 320 -23.31 -12.08 -0.46
CA SER A 320 -23.09 -12.43 0.94
C SER A 320 -21.81 -11.81 1.51
N ASP A 321 -20.75 -11.73 0.71
CA ASP A 321 -19.44 -11.25 1.16
C ASP A 321 -19.53 -9.76 1.49
N VAL A 322 -20.19 -8.98 0.62
CA VAL A 322 -20.46 -7.56 0.86
C VAL A 322 -21.36 -7.34 2.07
N ALA A 323 -22.44 -8.12 2.20
CA ALA A 323 -23.32 -8.03 3.37
C ALA A 323 -22.57 -8.34 4.68
N ASN A 324 -21.70 -9.35 4.66
CA ASN A 324 -20.86 -9.74 5.79
C ASN A 324 -19.83 -8.66 6.15
N VAL A 325 -19.14 -8.06 5.17
CA VAL A 325 -18.21 -6.93 5.40
C VAL A 325 -18.95 -5.76 6.02
N ILE A 326 -20.12 -5.38 5.49
CA ILE A 326 -20.92 -4.29 6.06
C ILE A 326 -21.33 -4.62 7.50
N ALA A 327 -21.75 -5.86 7.78
CA ALA A 327 -22.07 -6.28 9.14
C ALA A 327 -20.89 -6.13 10.11
N TRP A 328 -19.68 -6.49 9.64
CA TRP A 328 -18.45 -6.35 10.42
C TRP A 328 -18.05 -4.88 10.62
N LEU A 329 -18.10 -4.06 9.56
CA LEU A 329 -17.83 -2.61 9.65
C LEU A 329 -18.79 -1.90 10.63
N ARG A 330 -20.03 -2.38 10.71
CA ARG A 330 -21.05 -1.86 11.63
C ARG A 330 -20.91 -2.34 13.07
N GLN A 331 -20.04 -3.30 13.36
CA GLN A 331 -19.71 -3.59 14.75
C GLN A 331 -19.18 -2.29 15.36
N PRO A 332 -19.71 -1.84 16.51
CA PRO A 332 -19.09 -0.70 17.18
C PRO A 332 -17.61 -1.05 17.37
N PRO A 333 -16.67 -0.12 17.09
CA PRO A 333 -15.27 -0.38 17.37
C PRO A 333 -15.20 -0.90 18.78
N THR A 334 -14.56 -2.07 18.98
CA THR A 334 -14.49 -2.72 20.29
C THR A 334 -14.06 -1.64 21.26
N ARG A 335 -14.99 -1.18 22.10
CA ARG A 335 -14.64 -0.29 23.20
C ARG A 335 -13.71 -1.14 24.04
N GLN A 336 -12.41 -0.95 23.88
CA GLN A 336 -11.50 -1.30 24.94
C GLN A 336 -11.85 -0.36 26.06
N VAL A 337 -12.75 -0.83 26.92
CA VAL A 337 -12.98 -0.25 28.23
C VAL A 337 -11.64 -0.36 28.92
N LEU A 338 -10.85 0.70 28.88
CA LEU A 338 -9.54 0.74 29.54
C LEU A 338 -9.69 0.56 31.06
N PHE A 339 -10.88 0.82 31.62
CA PHE A 339 -11.12 0.87 33.05
C PHE A 339 -12.55 0.43 33.36
N ASP A 340 -12.72 -0.84 33.76
CA ASP A 340 -13.98 -1.36 34.29
C ASP A 340 -13.72 -1.72 35.76
N ASP A 341 -14.15 -0.85 36.67
CA ASP A 341 -14.42 -1.08 38.10
C ASP A 341 -13.39 -1.89 38.93
N SER A 342 -12.17 -2.08 38.42
CA SER A 342 -11.16 -2.92 39.05
C SER A 342 -10.59 -2.23 40.29
N PRO A 343 -10.75 -2.80 41.49
CA PRO A 343 -10.17 -2.23 42.71
C PRO A 343 -8.65 -2.08 42.63
N ALA A 344 -7.99 -2.93 41.83
CA ALA A 344 -6.55 -2.90 41.62
C ALA A 344 -6.06 -1.64 40.89
N PHE A 345 -6.92 -0.95 40.12
CA PHE A 345 -6.55 0.28 39.43
C PHE A 345 -6.22 1.42 40.42
N VAL A 346 -6.91 1.44 41.56
CA VAL A 346 -6.66 2.40 42.64
C VAL A 346 -5.24 2.26 43.19
N ASP A 347 -4.71 1.03 43.22
CA ASP A 347 -3.37 0.76 43.72
C ASP A 347 -2.27 1.26 42.79
N LEU A 348 -2.54 1.33 41.48
CA LEU A 348 -1.61 1.83 40.46
C LEU A 348 -1.44 3.36 40.50
N LEU A 349 -2.29 4.07 41.25
CA LEU A 349 -2.31 5.53 41.35
C LEU A 349 -1.80 6.06 42.70
N LYS A 350 -1.06 5.24 43.46
CA LYS A 350 -0.53 5.58 44.80
C LYS A 350 0.94 6.01 44.80
N GLU A 351 1.53 6.31 43.64
CA GLU A 351 2.92 6.76 43.53
C GLU A 351 3.12 8.20 44.05
N GLY A 352 4.34 8.54 44.51
CA GLY A 352 4.69 9.94 44.83
C GLY A 352 3.99 10.54 46.06
N GLY A 353 3.49 9.71 46.99
CA GLY A 353 2.92 10.15 48.27
C GLY A 353 1.44 10.56 48.23
N GLY A 354 0.74 10.28 47.13
CA GLY A 354 -0.71 10.46 47.07
C GLY A 354 -1.51 9.18 47.23
N SER A 355 -2.79 9.33 47.56
CA SER A 355 -3.79 8.28 47.65
C SER A 355 -4.82 8.43 46.53
N ALA A 356 -5.26 7.30 45.99
CA ALA A 356 -6.47 7.20 45.17
C ALA A 356 -7.51 6.39 45.94
N THR A 357 -8.78 6.76 45.82
CA THR A 357 -9.92 6.05 46.42
C THR A 357 -11.13 6.16 45.50
N VAL A 358 -11.91 5.08 45.38
CA VAL A 358 -13.21 5.13 44.72
C VAL A 358 -14.24 5.64 45.71
N VAL A 359 -15.03 6.64 45.31
CA VAL A 359 -16.10 7.23 46.09
C VAL A 359 -17.42 7.11 45.33
N THR A 360 -18.46 6.65 46.02
CA THR A 360 -19.82 6.48 45.47
C THR A 360 -20.70 7.70 45.70
N ASP A 361 -20.36 8.51 46.72
CA ASP A 361 -21.25 9.55 47.25
C ASP A 361 -21.03 10.93 46.60
N ASP A 362 -19.95 11.10 45.85
CA ASP A 362 -19.55 12.35 45.17
C ASP A 362 -19.25 12.07 43.69
N LYS A 363 -20.30 11.67 42.96
CA LYS A 363 -20.22 11.23 41.55
C LYS A 363 -20.51 12.36 40.54
N HIS A 364 -19.72 12.45 39.48
CA HIS A 364 -19.99 13.35 38.35
C HIS A 364 -20.89 12.69 37.28
N SER A 365 -20.61 11.43 36.95
CA SER A 365 -21.39 10.57 36.02
C SER A 365 -21.06 9.10 36.29
N GLY A 366 -22.00 8.17 36.07
CA GLY A 366 -21.80 6.73 36.30
C GLY A 366 -22.18 6.28 37.72
N SER A 367 -21.68 5.11 38.14
CA SER A 367 -21.93 4.47 39.44
C SER A 367 -20.99 4.94 40.56
N ALA A 368 -19.79 5.43 40.22
CA ALA A 368 -18.77 5.89 41.17
C ALA A 368 -17.88 7.00 40.58
N SER A 369 -16.98 7.56 41.39
CA SER A 369 -15.95 8.52 40.97
C SER A 369 -14.63 8.25 41.70
N LEU A 370 -13.51 8.67 41.10
CA LEU A 370 -12.18 8.45 41.66
C LEU A 370 -11.66 9.74 42.32
N ARG A 371 -11.39 9.67 43.63
CA ARG A 371 -10.79 10.76 44.42
C ARG A 371 -9.29 10.52 44.56
N ILE A 372 -8.47 11.50 44.12
CA ILE A 372 -7.00 11.44 44.17
C ILE A 372 -6.46 12.61 45.00
N THR A 373 -5.60 12.35 45.99
CA THR A 373 -5.05 13.37 46.91
C THR A 373 -3.57 13.12 47.27
N PRO A 374 -2.66 14.11 47.16
CA PRO A 374 -2.82 15.38 46.47
C PRO A 374 -3.01 15.15 44.97
N LEU A 375 -3.35 16.20 44.23
CA LEU A 375 -3.65 16.13 42.80
C LEU A 375 -2.42 15.59 42.05
N GLN A 376 -2.41 14.28 41.76
CA GLN A 376 -1.31 13.66 41.05
C GLN A 376 -1.40 14.05 39.58
N ARG A 377 -0.38 14.73 39.08
CA ARG A 377 -0.36 15.24 37.70
C ARG A 377 0.26 14.25 36.71
N HIS A 378 0.89 13.17 37.18
CA HIS A 378 1.60 12.22 36.34
C HIS A 378 1.88 10.92 37.09
N SER A 379 1.57 9.78 36.46
CA SER A 379 2.37 8.57 36.65
C SER A 379 3.18 8.39 35.37
N LYS A 380 4.47 8.09 35.51
CA LYS A 380 5.39 7.90 34.37
C LYS A 380 5.33 6.48 33.80
N SER A 381 4.75 5.54 34.56
CA SER A 381 4.68 4.12 34.22
C SER A 381 3.58 3.43 35.03
N ILE A 382 2.72 2.65 34.36
CA ILE A 382 1.76 1.78 35.04
C ILE A 382 2.37 0.37 35.09
N PRO A 383 2.49 -0.27 36.28
CA PRO A 383 2.95 -1.65 36.38
C PRO A 383 2.16 -2.60 35.46
N GLY A 384 2.87 -3.36 34.63
CA GLY A 384 2.27 -4.26 33.63
C GLY A 384 1.97 -3.62 32.27
N TRP A 385 2.16 -2.31 32.11
CA TRP A 385 2.10 -1.64 30.81
C TRP A 385 3.48 -1.53 30.18
N THR A 386 3.59 -1.91 28.91
CA THR A 386 4.81 -1.76 28.09
C THR A 386 4.92 -0.38 27.41
N PHE A 387 3.91 0.48 27.55
CA PHE A 387 3.85 1.80 26.94
C PHE A 387 4.39 2.90 27.86
N ARG A 388 5.21 3.82 27.33
CA ARG A 388 5.70 5.00 28.05
C ARG A 388 4.70 6.15 27.94
N ILE A 389 4.26 6.70 29.06
CA ILE A 389 3.38 7.89 29.10
C ILE A 389 4.26 9.14 29.07
N ARG A 390 4.09 10.00 28.05
CA ARG A 390 4.88 11.23 27.86
C ARG A 390 4.00 12.46 27.57
N GLU A 391 4.50 13.63 27.96
CA GLU A 391 3.84 14.93 27.72
C GLU A 391 3.88 15.32 26.23
N ASN A 392 4.99 15.03 25.55
CA ASN A 392 5.20 15.24 24.12
C ASN A 392 5.49 13.90 23.43
N PRO A 393 4.46 13.15 23.02
CA PRO A 393 4.64 11.88 22.34
C PRO A 393 5.17 12.07 20.90
N GLY A 394 6.05 11.17 20.47
CA GLY A 394 6.40 11.00 19.07
C GLY A 394 5.29 10.32 18.25
N ALA A 395 5.52 10.11 16.95
CA ALA A 395 4.58 9.40 16.10
C ALA A 395 4.34 7.96 16.62
N GLY A 396 3.08 7.62 16.90
CA GLY A 396 2.69 6.32 17.45
C GLY A 396 2.71 6.22 18.99
N GLU A 397 3.13 7.28 19.69
CA GLU A 397 3.02 7.37 21.14
C GLU A 397 1.70 8.07 21.55
N TYR A 398 1.19 7.76 22.75
CA TYR A 398 -0.10 8.27 23.23
C TYR A 398 0.07 9.45 24.19
N ARG A 399 -0.81 10.46 24.12
CA ARG A 399 -0.93 11.50 25.16
C ARG A 399 -1.64 10.94 26.40
N TYR A 400 -1.29 11.51 27.54
CA TYR A 400 -1.84 11.30 28.89
C TYR A 400 -3.35 10.98 28.95
N LEU A 401 -3.72 10.14 29.93
CA LEU A 401 -5.10 10.01 30.42
C LEU A 401 -5.49 11.32 31.12
N ARG A 402 -6.28 12.17 30.47
CA ARG A 402 -6.82 13.38 31.10
C ARG A 402 -8.09 13.02 31.87
N LEU A 403 -7.96 12.76 33.17
CA LEU A 403 -9.12 12.65 34.06
C LEU A 403 -9.66 14.06 34.36
N ALA A 404 -10.92 14.33 34.02
CA ALA A 404 -11.58 15.59 34.36
C ALA A 404 -11.96 15.57 35.85
N GLY A 405 -11.13 16.15 36.71
CA GLY A 405 -11.39 16.27 38.15
C GLY A 405 -12.02 17.62 38.53
N ARG A 406 -13.00 17.61 39.44
CA ARG A 406 -13.53 18.82 40.09
C ARG A 406 -12.58 19.27 41.21
N ARG A 407 -12.37 20.60 41.36
CA ARG A 407 -11.66 21.16 42.52
C ARG A 407 -12.41 20.78 43.80
N PRO A 408 -11.75 20.26 44.86
CA PRO A 408 -12.41 20.05 46.15
C PRO A 408 -12.99 21.37 46.65
N ARG A 409 -14.24 21.37 47.13
CA ARG A 409 -14.77 22.51 47.89
C ARG A 409 -13.96 22.59 49.19
N ARG A 410 -13.32 23.73 49.44
CA ARG A 410 -12.67 23.97 50.73
C ARG A 410 -13.73 23.87 51.83
N PRO A 411 -13.50 23.12 52.92
CA PRO A 411 -14.34 23.24 54.11
C PRO A 411 -14.22 24.67 54.65
N ALA A 412 -15.35 25.21 55.12
CA ALA A 412 -15.42 26.50 55.81
C ALA A 412 -14.76 26.40 57.19
#